data_AF-A0ABD5T0Y5-F1
#
_entry.id   AF-A0ABD5T0Y5-F1
#
_cell.length_a   1.000
_cell.length_b   1.000
_cell.length_c   1.000
_cell.angle_alpha   90.00
_cell.angle_beta   90.00
_cell.angle_gamma   90.00
#
_symmetry.space_group_name_H-M   'P 1'
#
loop_
_entity.id
_entity.type
_entity.pdbx_description
1 polymer ?
#
loop_
_entity_poly.entity_id
_entity_poly.type
_entity_poly.pdbx_seq_one_letter_code
_entity_poly.pdbx_strand_id
1 'polypeptide(L)'
;MPTVPFHYVDLRAFAYATEDEKRVADALRTFLPDDAEIDRVENVGHHGDRIVVLSARIENADGMRHVLDALADLDDVERVIDELDDRVDDDCALFLRVDKQAAFRGEV
;
A
#
# COMPACT_ATOMS: atom_id res chain seq x y z
N MET A 1 -1.51 -7.87 -25.29
CA MET A 1 -1.64 -8.05 -23.83
C MET A 1 -2.63 -7.02 -23.34
N PRO A 2 -3.60 -7.36 -22.48
CA PRO A 2 -4.45 -6.34 -21.88
C PRO A 2 -3.55 -5.40 -21.07
N THR A 3 -3.75 -4.11 -21.27
CA THR A 3 -3.11 -3.04 -20.50
C THR A 3 -3.64 -3.08 -19.06
N VAL A 4 -2.76 -2.93 -18.07
CA VAL A 4 -3.21 -2.68 -16.69
C VAL A 4 -3.99 -1.37 -16.70
N PRO A 5 -5.22 -1.30 -16.16
CA PRO A 5 -6.08 -0.12 -16.27
C PRO A 5 -5.68 1.02 -15.32
N PHE A 6 -4.52 0.92 -14.68
CA PHE A 6 -4.01 1.91 -13.73
C PHE A 6 -2.82 2.65 -14.33
N HIS A 7 -2.72 3.95 -14.02
CA HIS A 7 -1.57 4.77 -14.39
C HIS A 7 -0.35 4.51 -13.48
N TYR A 8 -0.61 4.29 -12.20
CA TYR A 8 0.38 3.97 -11.18
C TYR A 8 -0.32 3.40 -9.95
N VAL A 9 0.46 2.84 -9.04
CA VAL A 9 0.01 2.44 -7.70
C VAL A 9 0.95 3.06 -6.67
N ASP A 10 0.39 3.78 -5.69
CA ASP A 10 1.11 4.33 -4.55
C ASP A 10 0.76 3.54 -3.28
N LEU A 11 1.76 2.91 -2.66
CA LEU A 11 1.64 2.25 -1.36
C LEU A 11 2.33 3.09 -0.29
N ARG A 12 1.70 3.23 0.87
CA ARG A 12 2.24 4.01 1.98
C ARG A 12 1.90 3.39 3.33
N ALA A 13 2.87 3.40 4.24
CA ALA A 13 2.67 3.07 5.64
C ALA A 13 3.31 4.14 6.55
N PHE A 14 2.71 4.31 7.72
CA PHE A 14 3.25 5.15 8.79
C PHE A 14 3.93 4.26 9.83
N ALA A 15 5.15 4.61 10.21
CA ALA A 15 5.86 4.06 11.36
C ALA A 15 5.86 5.11 12.48
N TYR A 16 5.14 4.80 13.55
CA TYR A 16 5.09 5.65 14.75
C TYR A 16 6.32 5.45 15.64
N ALA A 17 6.55 6.37 16.58
CA ALA A 17 7.71 6.35 17.46
C ALA A 17 7.89 5.05 18.28
N THR A 18 6.81 4.32 18.53
CA THR A 18 6.82 3.04 19.26
C THR A 18 7.04 1.82 18.37
N GLU A 19 7.09 1.99 17.05
CA GLU A 19 7.21 0.90 16.08
C GLU A 19 8.64 0.76 15.55
N ASP A 20 8.97 -0.45 15.12
CA ASP A 20 10.20 -0.71 14.37
C ASP A 20 9.98 -0.40 12.90
N GLU A 21 10.67 0.63 12.39
CA GLU A 21 10.61 1.08 10.99
C GLU A 21 10.87 -0.08 10.01
N LYS A 22 11.79 -1.01 10.34
CA LYS A 22 12.09 -2.15 9.48
C LYS A 22 10.91 -3.09 9.36
N ARG A 23 10.21 -3.35 10.47
CA ARG A 23 9.00 -4.20 10.45
C ARG A 23 7.87 -3.55 9.64
N VAL A 24 7.74 -2.23 9.69
CA VAL A 24 6.77 -1.51 8.86
C VAL A 24 7.16 -1.56 7.38
N ALA A 25 8.45 -1.45 7.06
CA ALA A 25 8.94 -1.64 5.69
C ALA A 25 8.68 -3.07 5.19
N ASP A 26 8.89 -4.09 6.04
CA ASP A 26 8.63 -5.49 5.70
C ASP A 26 7.12 -5.74 5.46
N ALA A 27 6.24 -5.07 6.20
CA ALA A 27 4.81 -5.11 5.94
C ALA A 27 4.44 -4.51 4.57
N LEU A 28 5.10 -3.43 4.14
CA LEU A 28 4.90 -2.89 2.79
C LEU A 28 5.40 -3.87 1.71
N ARG A 29 6.53 -4.55 1.97
CA ARG A 29 7.11 -5.53 1.03
C ARG A 29 6.20 -6.71 0.73
N THR A 30 5.25 -7.04 1.61
CA THR A 30 4.25 -8.08 1.36
C THR A 30 3.44 -7.84 0.08
N PHE A 31 3.29 -6.58 -0.34
CA PHE A 31 2.53 -6.21 -1.53
C PHE A 31 3.40 -5.74 -2.70
N LEU A 32 4.69 -5.52 -2.46
CA LEU A 32 5.57 -4.87 -3.44
C LEU A 32 6.45 -5.89 -4.15
N PRO A 33 6.77 -5.67 -5.43
CA PRO A 33 7.83 -6.40 -6.11
C PRO A 33 9.15 -6.36 -5.33
N ASP A 34 9.95 -7.44 -5.42
CA ASP A 34 11.24 -7.55 -4.71
C ASP A 34 12.23 -6.41 -5.00
N ASP A 35 12.14 -5.82 -6.19
CA ASP A 35 12.98 -4.73 -6.68
C ASP A 35 12.40 -3.33 -6.44
N ALA A 36 11.22 -3.22 -5.82
CA ALA A 36 10.60 -1.93 -5.53
C ALA A 36 11.39 -1.15 -4.47
N GLU A 37 11.73 0.10 -4.79
CA GLU A 37 12.35 1.03 -3.84
C GLU A 37 11.31 1.60 -2.87
N ILE A 38 11.66 1.65 -1.58
CA ILE A 38 10.84 2.27 -0.54
C ILE A 38 11.49 3.59 -0.14
N ASP A 39 10.81 4.69 -0.44
CA ASP A 39 11.14 6.03 0.00
C ASP A 39 10.82 6.21 1.49
N ARG A 40 11.62 7.05 2.13
CA ARG A 40 11.55 7.32 3.56
C ARG A 40 11.52 8.83 3.82
N VAL A 41 10.46 9.29 4.47
CA VAL A 41 10.30 10.70 4.84
C VAL A 41 9.98 10.82 6.33
N GLU A 42 10.83 11.53 7.08
CA GLU A 42 10.54 11.85 8.48
C GLU A 42 9.60 13.05 8.59
N ASN A 43 8.60 12.92 9.45
CA ASN A 43 7.60 13.93 9.74
C ASN A 43 7.35 14.04 11.24
N VAL A 44 6.57 15.06 11.61
CA VAL A 44 6.09 15.26 12.98
C VAL A 44 4.58 14.97 12.99
N GLY A 45 4.17 14.01 13.82
CA GLY A 45 2.78 13.65 14.03
C GLY A 45 2.01 14.75 14.76
N HIS A 46 0.69 14.59 14.81
CA HIS A 46 -0.21 15.60 15.37
C HIS A 46 0.11 15.99 16.83
N HIS A 47 0.67 15.07 17.62
CA HIS A 47 1.05 15.30 19.02
C HIS A 47 2.53 15.70 19.23
N GLY A 48 3.26 15.99 18.16
CA GLY A 48 4.69 16.33 18.22
C GLY A 48 5.62 15.12 18.19
N ASP A 49 5.08 13.90 18.24
CA ASP A 49 5.87 12.68 18.12
C ASP A 49 6.41 12.49 16.71
N ARG A 50 7.60 11.90 16.60
CA ARG A 50 8.17 11.53 15.29
C ARG A 50 7.29 10.50 14.61
N ILE A 51 7.01 10.71 13.33
CA ILE A 51 6.36 9.74 12.44
C ILE A 51 7.20 9.59 11.18
N VAL A 52 7.54 8.36 10.80
CA VAL A 52 8.22 8.09 9.53
C VAL A 52 7.18 7.61 8.53
N VAL A 53 7.14 8.22 7.36
CA VAL A 53 6.32 7.80 6.24
C VAL A 53 7.21 6.97 5.32
N LEU A 54 6.82 5.72 5.11
CA LEU A 54 7.42 4.83 4.13
C LEU A 54 6.47 4.72 2.95
N SER A 55 6.98 4.88 1.72
CA SER A 55 6.15 4.78 0.52
C SER A 55 6.88 4.18 -0.66
N ALA A 56 6.15 3.53 -1.55
CA ALA A 56 6.66 3.06 -2.83
C ALA A 56 5.65 3.43 -3.92
N ARG A 57 6.17 3.81 -5.10
CA ARG A 57 5.37 4.17 -6.27
C ARG A 57 5.75 3.25 -7.42
N ILE A 58 4.74 2.59 -7.98
CA ILE A 58 4.91 1.63 -9.07
C ILE A 58 4.19 2.16 -10.31
N GLU A 59 4.95 2.43 -11.37
CA GLU A 59 4.41 2.98 -12.63
C GLU A 59 4.51 1.98 -13.79
N ASN A 60 5.30 0.92 -13.63
CA ASN A 60 5.46 -0.11 -14.65
C ASN A 60 4.35 -1.19 -14.53
N ALA A 61 3.94 -1.72 -15.68
CA ALA A 61 2.79 -2.63 -15.74
C ALA A 61 3.00 -3.96 -15.01
N ASP A 62 4.23 -4.48 -14.96
CA ASP A 62 4.52 -5.76 -14.29
C ASP A 62 4.44 -5.61 -12.76
N GLY A 63 5.01 -4.54 -12.23
CA GLY A 63 4.92 -4.21 -10.81
C GLY A 63 3.46 -3.89 -10.40
N MET A 64 2.70 -3.18 -11.23
CA MET A 64 1.28 -2.94 -10.93
C MET A 64 0.48 -4.23 -10.89
N ARG A 65 0.74 -5.18 -11.81
CA ARG A 65 0.12 -6.52 -11.76
C ARG A 65 0.46 -7.24 -10.46
N HIS A 66 1.74 -7.25 -10.07
CA HIS A 66 2.17 -7.89 -8.83
C HIS A 66 1.40 -7.37 -7.61
N VAL A 67 1.28 -6.05 -7.47
CA VAL A 67 0.55 -5.44 -6.35
C VAL A 67 -0.94 -5.81 -6.39
N LEU A 68 -1.56 -5.74 -7.58
CA LEU A 68 -2.99 -6.07 -7.73
C LEU A 68 -3.27 -7.56 -7.49
N ASP A 69 -2.39 -8.45 -7.92
CA ASP A 69 -2.48 -9.88 -7.67
C ASP A 69 -2.40 -10.17 -6.16
N ALA A 70 -1.47 -9.52 -5.45
CA ALA A 70 -1.41 -9.61 -3.99
C ALA A 70 -2.73 -9.14 -3.36
N LEU A 71 -3.25 -7.98 -3.76
CA LEU A 71 -4.52 -7.44 -3.22
C LEU A 71 -5.76 -8.27 -3.59
N ALA A 72 -5.73 -9.04 -4.67
CA ALA A 72 -6.85 -9.89 -5.06
C ALA A 72 -7.03 -11.09 -4.10
N ASP A 73 -5.96 -11.48 -3.39
CA ASP A 73 -6.00 -12.53 -2.38
C ASP A 73 -6.60 -12.07 -1.04
N LEU A 74 -6.94 -10.77 -0.90
CA LEU A 74 -7.65 -10.25 0.26
C LEU A 74 -8.99 -10.98 0.44
N ASP A 75 -9.26 -11.49 1.64
CA ASP A 75 -10.49 -12.22 2.02
C ASP A 75 -11.82 -11.48 1.75
N ASP A 76 -11.78 -10.20 1.35
CA ASP A 76 -12.93 -9.30 1.26
C ASP A 76 -12.97 -8.47 -0.05
N VAL A 77 -12.39 -9.00 -1.15
CA VAL A 77 -12.37 -8.31 -2.45
C VAL A 77 -13.77 -7.99 -2.99
N GLU A 78 -14.77 -8.84 -2.72
CA GLU A 78 -16.16 -8.61 -3.10
C GLU A 78 -16.73 -7.36 -2.44
N ARG A 79 -16.44 -7.15 -1.14
CA ARG A 79 -16.82 -5.92 -0.43
C ARG A 79 -16.16 -4.68 -1.03
N VAL A 80 -14.90 -4.79 -1.45
CA VAL A 80 -14.22 -3.67 -2.12
C VAL A 80 -14.92 -3.29 -3.41
N ILE A 81 -15.39 -4.27 -4.18
CA ILE A 81 -16.14 -4.05 -5.42
C ILE A 81 -17.48 -3.36 -5.13
N ASP A 82 -18.21 -3.81 -4.11
CA ASP A 82 -19.49 -3.22 -3.71
C ASP A 82 -19.34 -1.78 -3.19
N GLU A 83 -18.20 -1.44 -2.60
CA GLU A 83 -17.87 -0.11 -2.06
C GLU A 83 -17.11 0.79 -3.05
N LEU A 84 -17.00 0.41 -4.33
CA LEU A 84 -16.19 1.18 -5.30
C LEU A 84 -16.63 2.64 -5.42
N ASP A 85 -17.94 2.90 -5.42
CA ASP A 85 -18.49 4.25 -5.53
C ASP A 85 -18.06 5.17 -4.35
N ASP A 86 -17.74 4.60 -3.19
CA ASP A 86 -17.27 5.33 -2.00
C ASP A 86 -15.73 5.39 -1.91
N ARG A 87 -15.04 4.48 -2.61
CA ARG A 87 -13.57 4.32 -2.55
C ARG A 87 -12.85 4.98 -3.71
N VAL A 88 -13.55 5.32 -4.78
CA VAL A 88 -13.03 6.05 -5.94
C VAL A 88 -13.38 7.53 -5.79
N ASP A 89 -12.38 8.41 -5.88
CA ASP A 89 -12.60 9.85 -5.84
C ASP A 89 -12.89 10.46 -7.23
N ASP A 90 -13.11 11.78 -7.25
CA ASP A 90 -13.39 12.54 -8.48
C ASP A 90 -12.23 12.51 -9.50
N ASP A 91 -11.01 12.16 -9.06
CA ASP A 91 -9.81 12.04 -9.89
C ASP A 91 -9.59 10.59 -10.40
N CYS A 92 -10.59 9.71 -10.24
CA CYS A 92 -10.53 8.28 -10.56
C CYS A 92 -9.44 7.51 -9.78
N ALA A 93 -9.10 7.96 -8.57
CA ALA A 93 -8.17 7.25 -7.69
C ALA A 93 -8.92 6.31 -6.75
N LEU A 94 -8.58 5.02 -6.80
CA LEU A 94 -9.09 4.00 -5.87
C LEU A 94 -8.26 3.99 -4.58
N PHE A 95 -8.91 4.18 -3.43
CA PHE A 95 -8.26 4.11 -2.12
C PHE A 95 -8.60 2.82 -1.40
N LEU A 96 -7.56 2.07 -1.04
CA LEU A 96 -7.65 0.85 -0.23
C LEU A 96 -6.81 1.00 1.05
N ARG A 97 -7.28 0.36 2.13
CA ARG A 97 -6.54 0.22 3.38
C ARG A 97 -6.47 -1.26 3.74
N VAL A 98 -5.26 -1.70 4.08
CA VAL A 98 -4.97 -3.07 4.50
C VAL A 98 -4.44 -3.06 5.93
N ASP A 99 -4.57 -4.19 6.63
CA ASP A 99 -4.07 -4.30 8.00
C ASP A 99 -2.54 -4.45 7.99
N LYS A 100 -1.86 -3.46 8.58
CA LYS A 100 -0.39 -3.41 8.65
C LYS A 100 0.22 -4.59 9.43
N GLN A 101 -0.47 -5.08 10.45
CA GLN A 101 0.01 -6.19 11.28
C GLN A 101 -0.20 -7.53 10.59
N ALA A 102 -1.31 -7.72 9.87
CA ALA A 102 -1.54 -8.87 8.99
C ALA A 102 -0.48 -8.91 7.88
N ALA A 103 -0.29 -7.79 7.20
CA ALA A 103 0.74 -7.65 6.16
C ALA A 103 2.15 -8.01 6.67
N PHE A 104 2.53 -7.56 7.87
CA PHE A 104 3.81 -7.95 8.48
C PHE A 104 3.96 -9.47 8.69
N ARG A 105 2.86 -10.19 8.90
CA ARG A 105 2.84 -11.66 9.02
C ARG A 105 2.79 -12.38 7.66
N GLY A 106 2.75 -11.64 6.55
CA GLY A 106 2.55 -12.18 5.21
C GLY A 106 1.10 -12.59 4.93
N GLU A 107 0.16 -12.12 5.74
CA GLU A 107 -1.27 -12.27 5.51
C GLU A 107 -1.74 -11.10 4.64
N VAL A 108 -2.45 -11.42 3.56
CA VAL A 108 -3.12 -10.45 2.71
C VAL A 108 -4.60 -10.56 2.99
#